data_AF-A0A9E2F033-F1
#
_entry.id   AF-A0A9E2F033-F1
#
_cell.length_a   1.000
_cell.length_b   1.000
_cell.length_c   1.000
_cell.angle_alpha   90.00
_cell.angle_beta   90.00
_cell.angle_gamma   90.00
#
_symmetry.space_group_name_H-M   'P 1'
#
loop_
_entity.id
_entity.type
_entity.pdbx_description
1 polymer ?
#
loop_
_entity_poly.entity_id
_entity_poly.type
_entity_poly.pdbx_seq_one_letter_code
_entity_poly.pdbx_strand_id
1 'polypeptide(L)'
;MWKNKHVVIALIVAPILAILAWFAVGSLVGEKAHVAEPGAAYPLVARSNCRWESGECELVNNDLEMTILPLELGAQYTKLSLDSELPLTQATFALLANGSEVAANAEHDASPDAPAQMTVTIPAFA
;
A
#
# COMPACT_ATOMS: atom_id res chain seq x y z
N MET A 1 -49.29 12.43 6.42
CA MET A 1 -48.48 12.43 5.17
C MET A 1 -48.25 11.03 4.57
N TRP A 2 -48.71 9.93 5.18
CA TRP A 2 -48.57 8.56 4.65
C TRP A 2 -49.89 7.93 4.20
N LYS A 3 -50.44 8.41 3.08
CA LYS A 3 -51.62 7.78 2.44
C LYS A 3 -51.34 7.28 1.03
N ASN A 4 -50.27 7.76 0.39
CA ASN A 4 -49.94 7.37 -0.98
C ASN A 4 -49.07 6.11 -0.97
N LYS A 5 -49.68 4.99 -1.37
CA LYS A 5 -49.05 3.67 -1.43
C LYS A 5 -47.80 3.66 -2.33
N HIS A 6 -47.78 4.45 -3.40
CA HIS A 6 -46.62 4.54 -4.29
C HIS A 6 -45.41 5.19 -3.61
N VAL A 7 -45.63 6.22 -2.79
CA VAL A 7 -44.56 6.92 -2.06
C VAL A 7 -43.95 5.99 -1.00
N VAL A 8 -44.79 5.24 -0.28
CA VAL A 8 -44.33 4.28 0.73
C VAL A 8 -43.53 3.15 0.08
N ILE A 9 -44.00 2.62 -1.05
CA ILE A 9 -43.28 1.57 -1.79
C ILE A 9 -41.95 2.11 -2.33
N ALA A 10 -41.94 3.30 -2.91
CA ALA A 10 -40.72 3.90 -3.46
C ALA A 10 -39.65 4.11 -2.38
N LEU A 11 -40.04 4.55 -1.18
CA LEU A 11 -39.13 4.75 -0.04
C LEU A 11 -38.47 3.46 0.46
N ILE A 12 -39.08 2.31 0.21
CA ILE A 12 -38.53 0.99 0.59
C ILE A 12 -37.73 0.38 -0.56
N VAL A 13 -38.29 0.39 -1.77
CA VAL A 13 -37.69 -0.28 -2.93
C VAL A 13 -36.46 0.45 -3.43
N ALA A 14 -36.47 1.79 -3.45
CA ALA A 14 -35.34 2.58 -3.95
C ALA A 14 -34.02 2.34 -3.20
N PRO A 15 -33.94 2.37 -1.85
CA PRO A 15 -32.69 2.09 -1.15
C PRO A 15 -32.23 0.63 -1.33
N ILE A 16 -33.15 -0.33 -1.43
CA ILE A 16 -32.80 -1.73 -1.71
C ILE A 16 -32.15 -1.85 -3.09
N LEU A 17 -32.77 -1.26 -4.12
CA LEU A 17 -32.21 -1.26 -5.47
C LEU A 17 -30.87 -0.51 -5.55
N ALA A 18 -30.68 0.56 -4.77
CA ALA A 18 -29.42 1.28 -4.72
C ALA A 18 -28.27 0.40 -4.20
N ILE A 19 -28.50 -0.36 -3.12
CA ILE A 19 -27.52 -1.31 -2.58
C ILE A 19 -27.23 -2.42 -3.60
N LEU A 20 -28.28 -2.99 -4.21
CA LEU A 20 -28.10 -4.03 -5.23
C LEU A 20 -27.32 -3.53 -6.45
N ALA A 21 -27.60 -2.31 -6.90
CA ALA A 21 -26.88 -1.69 -8.01
C ALA A 21 -25.40 -1.49 -7.68
N TRP A 22 -25.08 -1.04 -6.46
CA TRP A 22 -23.68 -0.89 -6.01
C TRP A 22 -22.90 -2.21 -6.10
N PHE A 23 -23.46 -3.30 -5.55
CA PHE A 23 -22.83 -4.62 -5.64
C PHE A 23 -22.76 -5.16 -7.07
N ALA A 24 -23.82 -4.96 -7.87
CA ALA A 24 -23.85 -5.40 -9.26
C ALA A 24 -22.78 -4.70 -10.10
N VAL A 25 -22.61 -3.38 -9.96
CA VAL A 25 -21.54 -2.64 -10.65
C VAL A 25 -20.16 -3.14 -10.22
N GLY A 26 -19.95 -3.34 -8.91
CA GLY A 26 -18.71 -3.93 -8.39
C GLY A 26 -18.41 -5.30 -8.99
N SER A 27 -19.41 -6.16 -9.14
CA SER A 27 -19.22 -7.51 -9.72
C SER A 27 -19.05 -7.52 -11.24
N LEU A 28 -19.63 -6.54 -11.95
CA LEU A 28 -19.60 -6.49 -13.42
C LEU A 28 -18.37 -5.77 -13.97
N VAL A 29 -17.91 -4.72 -13.27
CA VAL A 29 -16.85 -3.80 -13.73
C VAL A 29 -15.61 -3.90 -12.85
N GLY A 30 -15.71 -4.46 -11.65
CA GLY A 30 -14.57 -4.60 -10.75
C GLY A 30 -13.46 -5.47 -11.34
N GLU A 31 -12.23 -5.02 -11.14
CA GLU A 31 -11.02 -5.81 -11.41
C GLU A 31 -11.13 -7.14 -10.64
N LYS A 32 -10.82 -8.26 -11.30
CA LYS A 32 -10.83 -9.57 -10.63
C LYS A 32 -9.52 -9.75 -9.89
N ALA A 33 -9.57 -10.43 -8.75
CA ALA A 33 -8.35 -10.89 -8.11
C ALA A 33 -7.64 -11.88 -9.05
N HIS A 34 -6.40 -11.55 -9.42
CA HIS A 34 -5.54 -12.40 -10.23
C HIS A 34 -4.46 -13.02 -9.34
N VAL A 35 -4.17 -14.31 -9.55
CA VAL A 35 -3.03 -14.96 -8.89
C VAL A 35 -1.75 -14.32 -9.42
N ALA A 36 -0.81 -14.04 -8.53
CA ALA A 36 0.50 -13.50 -8.91
C ALA A 36 1.24 -14.51 -9.81
N GLU A 37 1.63 -14.07 -11.00
CA GLU A 37 2.38 -14.87 -11.98
C GLU A 37 3.88 -14.56 -11.88
N PRO A 38 4.76 -15.57 -12.03
CA PRO A 38 6.20 -15.35 -12.01
C PRO A 38 6.65 -14.36 -13.09
N GLY A 39 7.44 -13.34 -12.70
CA GLY A 39 7.98 -12.33 -13.61
C GLY A 39 7.04 -11.16 -13.93
N ALA A 40 5.79 -11.18 -13.45
CA ALA A 40 4.90 -10.04 -13.53
C ALA A 40 5.21 -9.00 -12.43
N ALA A 41 4.81 -7.75 -12.67
CA ALA A 41 4.96 -6.65 -11.73
C ALA A 41 3.58 -6.24 -11.17
N TYR A 42 3.46 -6.20 -9.85
CA TYR A 42 2.23 -5.86 -9.16
C TYR A 42 2.44 -4.61 -8.32
N PRO A 43 1.75 -3.48 -8.63
CA PRO A 43 1.89 -2.26 -7.84
C PRO A 43 1.29 -2.46 -6.45
N LEU A 44 1.98 -2.02 -5.41
CA LEU A 44 1.42 -1.95 -4.07
C LEU A 44 0.79 -0.57 -3.84
N VAL A 45 -0.34 -0.56 -3.15
CA VAL A 45 -1.05 0.67 -2.80
C VAL A 45 -0.54 1.17 -1.45
N ALA A 46 -0.09 2.43 -1.43
CA ALA A 46 0.27 3.11 -0.19
C ALA A 46 -0.98 3.36 0.67
N ARG A 47 -0.92 2.93 1.94
CA ARG A 47 -1.94 3.21 2.94
C ARG A 47 -1.89 4.69 3.36
N SER A 48 -2.92 5.12 4.09
CA SER A 48 -3.03 6.51 4.56
C SER A 48 -1.95 6.91 5.54
N ASN A 49 -1.29 5.95 6.20
CA ASN A 49 -0.26 6.22 7.18
C ASN A 49 1.03 6.81 6.56
N CYS A 50 1.31 6.49 5.29
CA CYS A 50 2.46 6.99 4.51
C CYS A 50 2.54 8.53 4.41
N ARG A 51 1.48 9.26 4.78
CA ARG A 51 1.43 10.73 4.73
C ARG A 51 1.83 11.38 6.05
N TRP A 52 1.90 10.63 7.15
CA TRP A 52 2.13 11.21 8.47
C TRP A 52 3.60 11.41 8.80
N GLU A 53 3.84 12.26 9.79
CA GLU A 53 5.17 12.64 10.27
C GLU A 53 5.92 11.49 10.96
N SER A 54 5.23 10.39 11.32
CA SER A 54 5.88 9.19 11.84
C SER A 54 6.88 8.57 10.87
N GLY A 55 6.74 8.85 9.56
CA GLY A 55 7.59 8.31 8.50
C GLY A 55 7.35 6.83 8.21
N GLU A 56 6.46 6.19 8.94
CA GLU A 56 5.98 4.83 8.69
C GLU A 56 5.06 4.81 7.46
N CYS A 57 5.33 3.89 6.55
CA CYS A 57 4.52 3.72 5.35
C CYS A 57 4.21 2.24 5.10
N GLU A 58 2.93 1.89 5.16
CA GLU A 58 2.44 0.57 4.78
C GLU A 58 2.06 0.55 3.30
N LEU A 59 2.55 -0.46 2.60
CA LEU A 59 2.24 -0.76 1.21
C LEU A 59 1.54 -2.11 1.15
N VAL A 60 0.37 -2.15 0.49
CA VAL A 60 -0.45 -3.36 0.44
C VAL A 60 -0.87 -3.73 -0.97
N ASN A 61 -0.87 -5.02 -1.25
CA ASN A 61 -1.56 -5.60 -2.39
C ASN A 61 -2.18 -6.93 -1.97
N ASN A 62 -3.48 -6.90 -1.67
CA ASN A 62 -4.24 -8.03 -1.14
C ASN A 62 -3.58 -8.66 0.10
N ASP A 63 -2.95 -9.84 -0.05
CA ASP A 63 -2.30 -10.58 1.03
C ASP A 63 -0.80 -10.24 1.16
N LEU A 64 -0.26 -9.40 0.28
CA LEU A 64 1.11 -8.91 0.36
C LEU A 64 1.12 -7.57 1.11
N GLU A 65 1.69 -7.58 2.31
CA GLU A 65 1.92 -6.37 3.10
C GLU A 65 3.42 -6.13 3.27
N MET A 66 3.82 -4.86 3.14
CA MET A 66 5.19 -4.39 3.37
C MET A 66 5.15 -3.08 4.14
N THR A 67 6.07 -2.90 5.08
CA THR A 67 6.15 -1.68 5.88
C THR A 67 7.53 -1.06 5.76
N ILE A 68 7.57 0.22 5.44
CA ILE A 68 8.79 1.02 5.45
C ILE A 68 8.81 1.83 6.75
N LEU A 69 9.90 1.72 7.51
CA LEU A 69 10.05 2.33 8.82
C LEU A 69 11.36 3.12 8.90
N PRO A 70 11.37 4.35 9.44
CA PRO A 70 12.61 5.03 9.76
C PRO A 70 13.20 4.44 11.05
N LEU A 71 14.39 3.86 10.95
CA LEU A 71 15.14 3.34 12.11
C LEU A 71 15.99 4.43 12.76
N GLU A 72 16.69 5.23 11.95
CA GLU A 72 17.53 6.33 12.44
C GLU A 72 17.38 7.53 11.52
N LEU A 73 17.08 8.69 12.10
CA LEU A 73 16.98 9.98 11.41
C LEU A 73 18.14 10.85 11.90
N GLY A 74 19.24 10.82 11.17
CA GLY A 74 20.45 11.59 11.47
C GLY A 74 20.60 12.82 10.59
N ALA A 75 21.48 13.74 10.99
CA ALA A 75 21.79 14.95 10.20
C ALA A 75 22.60 14.66 8.92
N GLN A 76 23.20 13.47 8.80
CA GLN A 76 24.05 13.07 7.67
C GLN A 76 23.46 11.91 6.88
N TYR A 77 22.79 10.98 7.57
CA TYR A 77 22.19 9.80 6.97
C TYR A 77 20.84 9.49 7.62
N THR A 78 19.96 8.87 6.86
CA THR A 78 18.73 8.25 7.35
C THR A 78 18.82 6.75 7.08
N LYS A 79 18.45 5.95 8.08
CA LYS A 79 18.38 4.48 7.98
C LYS A 79 16.90 4.09 7.93
N LEU A 80 16.51 3.39 6.88
CA LEU A 80 15.16 2.87 6.68
C LEU A 80 15.17 1.35 6.77
N SER A 81 14.18 0.76 7.43
CA SER A 81 13.85 -0.67 7.34
C SER A 81 12.73 -0.86 6.33
N LEU A 82 12.81 -1.94 5.56
CA LEU A 82 11.70 -2.51 4.82
C LEU A 82 11.42 -3.87 5.41
N ASP A 83 10.24 -4.01 6.00
CA ASP A 83 9.76 -5.23 6.62
C ASP A 83 8.70 -5.86 5.72
N SER A 84 8.81 -7.16 5.44
CA SER A 84 7.80 -7.92 4.70
C SER A 84 7.56 -9.28 5.35
N GLU A 85 6.31 -9.75 5.31
CA GLU A 85 5.94 -11.08 5.77
C GLU A 85 6.48 -12.19 4.86
N LEU A 86 6.78 -11.87 3.60
CA LEU A 86 7.32 -12.81 2.61
C LEU A 86 8.82 -12.59 2.42
N PRO A 87 9.59 -13.67 2.12
CA PRO A 87 11.02 -13.54 1.87
C PRO A 87 11.31 -12.70 0.61
N LEU A 88 12.04 -11.59 0.78
CA LEU A 88 12.46 -10.71 -0.30
C LEU A 88 13.79 -11.19 -0.88
N THR A 89 13.86 -11.32 -2.19
CA THR A 89 15.12 -11.64 -2.90
C THR A 89 15.98 -10.39 -3.10
N GLN A 90 15.35 -9.26 -3.42
CA GLN A 90 16.02 -7.98 -3.67
C GLN A 90 15.04 -6.85 -3.41
N ALA A 91 15.53 -5.76 -2.82
CA ALA A 91 14.84 -4.48 -2.82
C ALA A 91 15.76 -3.40 -3.41
N THR A 92 15.19 -2.46 -4.15
CA THR A 92 15.94 -1.35 -4.76
C THR A 92 15.23 -0.06 -4.40
N PHE A 93 15.99 0.87 -3.82
CA PHE A 93 15.50 2.16 -3.39
C PHE A 93 16.14 3.24 -4.26
N ALA A 94 15.32 4.16 -4.73
CA ALA A 94 15.78 5.34 -5.46
C ALA A 94 15.27 6.58 -4.72
N LEU A 95 16.16 7.53 -4.46
CA LEU A 95 15.77 8.84 -3.95
C LEU A 95 15.86 9.84 -5.08
N LEU A 96 14.82 10.66 -5.23
CA LEU A 96 14.83 11.80 -6.14
C LEU A 96 14.90 13.07 -5.30
N ALA A 97 16.01 13.80 -5.41
CA ALA A 97 16.15 15.14 -4.84
C ALA A 97 16.19 16.16 -5.99
N ASN A 98 15.28 17.13 -5.98
CA ASN A 98 15.17 18.16 -7.03
C ASN A 98 15.14 17.60 -8.46
N GLY A 99 14.48 16.46 -8.66
CA GLY A 99 14.36 15.80 -9.97
C GLY A 99 15.63 15.07 -10.44
N SER A 100 16.65 14.96 -9.60
CA SER A 100 17.84 14.15 -9.85
C SER A 100 17.89 12.95 -8.92
N GLU A 101 18.27 11.79 -9.44
CA GLU A 101 18.49 10.59 -8.64
C GLU A 101 19.71 10.78 -7.72
N VAL A 102 19.52 10.49 -6.44
CA VAL A 102 20.56 10.48 -5.43
C VAL A 102 20.89 9.03 -5.13
N ALA A 103 22.17 8.67 -5.25
CA ALA A 103 22.63 7.32 -4.98
C ALA A 103 22.36 6.94 -3.52
N ALA A 104 21.54 5.91 -3.34
CA ALA A 104 21.29 5.25 -2.06
C ALA A 104 22.13 3.97 -2.01
N ASN A 105 22.78 3.72 -0.87
CA ASN A 105 23.45 2.44 -0.65
C ASN A 105 22.47 1.54 0.12
N ALA A 106 21.94 0.53 -0.58
CA ALA A 106 21.10 -0.48 0.02
C ALA A 106 22.00 -1.63 0.53
N GLU A 107 22.00 -1.89 1.84
CA GLU A 107 22.73 -3.01 2.43
C GLU A 107 21.73 -4.11 2.79
N HIS A 108 21.92 -5.29 2.19
CA HIS A 108 21.08 -6.44 2.49
C HIS A 108 21.60 -7.13 3.76
N ASP A 109 21.00 -6.83 4.93
CA ASP A 109 21.23 -7.58 6.15
C ASP A 109 20.32 -8.81 6.16
N ALA A 110 20.67 -9.82 5.36
CA ALA A 110 19.91 -11.06 5.27
C ALA A 110 20.05 -11.86 6.58
N SER A 111 19.18 -11.62 7.55
CA SER A 111 19.02 -12.55 8.67
C SER A 111 18.23 -13.78 8.18
N PRO A 112 18.79 -15.00 8.21
CA PRO A 112 18.17 -16.19 7.61
C PRO A 112 16.90 -16.70 8.34
N ASP A 113 16.59 -16.16 9.52
CA ASP A 113 15.52 -16.67 10.41
C ASP A 113 14.42 -15.63 10.72
N ALA A 114 14.39 -14.48 10.04
CA ALA A 114 13.44 -13.39 10.28
C ALA A 114 12.52 -13.15 9.06
N PRO A 115 11.34 -12.52 9.23
CA PRO A 115 10.66 -11.86 8.11
C PRO A 115 11.69 -11.05 7.32
N ALA A 116 11.56 -10.94 5.99
CA ALA A 116 12.62 -10.33 5.19
C ALA A 116 12.71 -8.83 5.47
N GLN A 117 13.58 -8.50 6.42
CA GLN A 117 13.95 -7.15 6.79
C GLN A 117 15.14 -6.75 5.93
N MET A 118 15.02 -5.65 5.20
CA MET A 118 16.11 -5.07 4.44
C MET A 118 16.34 -3.64 4.90
N THR A 119 17.59 -3.29 5.20
CA THR A 119 17.91 -1.95 5.66
C THR A 119 18.57 -1.13 4.55
N VAL A 120 18.15 0.11 4.38
CA VAL A 120 18.76 1.04 3.43
C VAL A 120 19.24 2.27 4.15
N THR A 121 20.48 2.67 3.83
CA THR A 121 21.06 3.92 4.31
C THR A 121 21.12 4.93 3.19
N ILE A 122 20.51 6.08 3.44
CA ILE A 122 20.34 7.16 2.48
C ILE A 122 20.91 8.46 3.06
N PRO A 123 21.36 9.41 2.23
CA PRO A 123 21.76 10.71 2.75
C PRO A 123 20.57 11.38 3.45
N ALA A 124 20.86 12.18 4.49
CA ALA A 124 19.82 12.86 5.25
C ALA A 124 18.94 13.76 4.35
N PHE A 125 17.64 13.77 4.64
CA PHE A 125 16.69 14.71 4.05
C PHE A 125 16.96 16.10 4.65
N ALA A 126 17.50 17.02 3.84
CA ALA A 126 17.70 18.43 4.21
C ALA A 126 16.43 19.25 3.94
#